data_AF-A0A1Q3B311-F1
#
_entry.id   AF-A0A1Q3B311-F1
#
_cell.length_a   1.000
_cell.length_b   1.000
_cell.length_c   1.000
_cell.angle_alpha   90.00
_cell.angle_beta   90.00
_cell.angle_gamma   90.00
#
_symmetry.space_group_name_H-M   'P 1'
#
loop_
_entity.id
_entity.type
_entity.pdbx_description
1 polymer ?
#
loop_
_entity_poly.entity_id
_entity_poly.type
_entity_poly.pdbx_seq_one_letter_code
_entity_poly.pdbx_strand_id
1 'polypeptide(L)'
;MKTLWRVKYGLKIREEGSNLFLLMLNHDDVKVLKVGPWHFYKHILLSEKLEEEKHPSTISLYKAAFIRVFGIHYLCLSKRVRIIIGESIDKYLNKNNQHLKLRVSIDVRRPLWRGMKFSMGLSEKIWLSFQYERLPNFCHLCGRTGHTIKEC
;
A
#
# COMPACT_ATOMS: atom_id res chain seq x y z
N MET A 1 -19.54 5.62 1.66
CA MET A 1 -18.17 6.15 1.40
C MET A 1 -18.05 7.53 2.03
N LYS A 2 -17.19 7.73 3.05
CA LYS A 2 -16.92 9.08 3.60
C LYS A 2 -15.97 9.82 2.65
N THR A 3 -16.44 10.96 2.17
CA THR A 3 -15.93 11.80 1.09
C THR A 3 -14.68 12.60 1.50
N LEU A 4 -13.49 12.02 1.38
CA LEU A 4 -12.22 12.76 1.57
C LEU A 4 -11.81 13.58 0.34
N TRP A 5 -12.35 13.25 -0.84
CA TRP A 5 -12.11 13.96 -2.11
C TRP A 5 -13.05 15.16 -2.34
N ARG A 6 -13.84 15.58 -1.35
CA ARG A 6 -14.65 16.79 -1.51
C ARG A 6 -13.70 17.96 -1.72
N VAL A 7 -13.82 18.63 -2.87
CA VAL A 7 -13.08 19.80 -3.36
C VAL A 7 -13.28 21.05 -2.48
N LYS A 8 -13.67 20.89 -1.21
CA LYS A 8 -13.93 21.98 -0.26
C LYS A 8 -12.68 22.82 0.08
N TYR A 9 -11.48 22.39 -0.32
CA TYR A 9 -10.21 23.01 0.09
C TYR A 9 -9.25 23.34 -1.06
N GLY A 10 -9.75 23.52 -2.29
CA GLY A 10 -8.91 23.98 -3.41
C GLY A 10 -7.94 22.93 -3.92
N LEU A 11 -8.46 21.75 -4.29
CA LEU A 11 -7.69 20.76 -5.05
C LEU A 11 -7.58 21.25 -6.50
N LYS A 12 -6.35 21.47 -6.96
CA LYS A 12 -6.05 21.67 -8.38
C LYS A 12 -5.29 20.44 -8.89
N ILE A 13 -5.71 19.94 -10.05
CA ILE A 13 -5.07 18.79 -10.71
C ILE A 13 -4.47 19.30 -12.01
N ARG A 14 -3.20 18.99 -12.24
CA ARG A 14 -2.49 19.25 -13.50
C ARG A 14 -1.96 17.94 -14.06
N GLU A 15 -2.16 17.71 -15.36
CA GLU A 15 -1.56 16.58 -16.06
C GLU A 15 -0.13 16.95 -16.49
N GLU A 16 0.83 16.06 -16.20
CA GLU A 16 2.25 16.22 -16.56
C GLU A 16 2.67 15.20 -17.64
N GLY A 17 1.70 14.49 -18.23
CA GLY A 17 1.91 13.44 -19.25
C GLY A 17 2.22 12.07 -18.65
N SER A 18 2.26 11.03 -19.51
CA SER A 18 2.61 9.65 -19.11
C SER A 18 1.80 9.09 -17.93
N ASN A 19 0.50 9.45 -17.85
CA ASN A 19 -0.38 9.07 -16.74
C ASN A 19 0.07 9.59 -15.37
N LEU A 20 0.83 10.71 -15.35
CA LEU A 20 1.27 11.42 -14.16
C LEU A 20 0.42 12.68 -13.95
N PHE A 21 -0.05 12.84 -12.71
CA PHE A 21 -0.88 13.97 -12.31
C PHE A 21 -0.29 14.64 -11.07
N LEU A 22 -0.19 15.97 -11.11
CA LEU A 22 0.16 16.79 -9.96
C LEU A 22 -1.12 17.20 -9.23
N LEU A 23 -1.23 16.78 -7.98
CA LEU A 23 -2.32 17.17 -7.09
C LEU A 23 -1.82 18.26 -6.15
N MET A 24 -2.27 19.50 -6.39
CA MET A 24 -1.97 20.64 -5.53
C MET A 24 -3.08 20.79 -4.50
N LEU A 25 -2.72 20.65 -3.23
CA LEU A 25 -3.62 20.71 -2.09
C LEU A 25 -3.21 21.91 -1.22
N ASN A 26 -4.12 22.84 -0.96
CA ASN A 26 -3.82 24.01 -0.13
C ASN A 26 -3.57 23.63 1.35
N HIS A 27 -4.19 22.54 1.82
CA HIS A 27 -4.02 21.96 3.15
C HIS A 27 -4.19 20.42 3.07
N ASP A 28 -3.76 19.68 4.10
CA ASP A 28 -4.02 18.23 4.27
C ASP A 28 -3.27 17.24 3.33
N ASP A 29 -2.18 17.62 2.66
CA ASP A 29 -1.34 16.75 1.80
C ASP A 29 -0.90 15.46 2.54
N VAL A 30 -0.39 15.61 3.76
CA VAL A 30 0.04 14.51 4.62
C VAL A 30 -1.12 13.58 4.98
N LYS A 31 -2.33 14.12 5.14
CA LYS A 31 -3.53 13.35 5.51
C LYS A 31 -4.02 12.52 4.33
N VAL A 32 -4.00 13.07 3.11
CA VAL A 32 -4.37 12.34 1.90
C VAL A 32 -3.44 11.14 1.69
N LEU A 33 -2.13 11.34 1.81
CA LEU A 33 -1.14 10.26 1.73
C LEU A 33 -1.30 9.25 2.89
N LYS A 34 -1.68 9.71 4.09
CA LYS A 34 -1.95 8.85 5.24
C LYS A 34 -3.25 8.05 5.08
N VAL A 35 -4.28 8.50 4.37
CA VAL A 35 -5.57 7.76 4.30
C VAL A 35 -5.70 6.85 3.07
N GLY A 36 -4.74 6.93 2.14
CA GLY A 36 -4.61 6.01 0.99
C GLY A 36 -4.63 4.51 1.40
N PRO A 37 -4.48 3.55 0.48
CA PRO A 37 -4.26 3.77 -0.94
C PRO A 37 -5.58 4.23 -1.57
N TRP A 38 -5.47 5.05 -2.61
CA TRP A 38 -6.63 5.57 -3.30
C TRP A 38 -6.91 4.72 -4.53
N HIS A 39 -8.17 4.64 -4.92
CA HIS A 39 -8.58 3.95 -6.13
C HIS A 39 -9.32 4.91 -7.03
N PHE A 40 -9.08 4.79 -8.32
CA PHE A 40 -9.90 5.39 -9.35
C PHE A 40 -10.35 4.27 -10.29
N TYR A 41 -11.66 4.07 -10.37
CA TYR A 41 -12.25 2.93 -11.07
C TYR A 41 -11.71 1.59 -10.57
N LYS A 42 -10.92 0.88 -11.39
CA LYS A 42 -10.29 -0.42 -11.08
C LYS A 42 -8.77 -0.33 -10.93
N HIS A 43 -8.23 0.87 -10.81
CA HIS A 43 -6.79 1.11 -10.69
C HIS A 43 -6.45 1.74 -9.35
N ILE A 44 -5.31 1.35 -8.80
CA ILE A 44 -4.73 1.99 -7.63
C ILE A 44 -4.04 3.28 -8.06
N LEU A 45 -4.28 4.36 -7.33
CA LEU A 45 -3.53 5.59 -7.49
C LEU A 45 -2.27 5.48 -6.61
N LEU A 46 -1.13 5.47 -7.29
CA LEU A 46 0.17 5.57 -6.64
C LEU A 46 0.45 7.05 -6.40
N SER A 47 0.80 7.41 -5.17
CA SER A 47 0.91 8.80 -4.76
C SER A 47 2.08 8.98 -3.82
N GLU A 48 2.89 10.00 -4.09
CA GLU A 48 4.03 10.40 -3.26
C GLU A 48 4.01 11.92 -3.08
N LYS A 49 4.61 12.41 -1.99
CA LYS A 49 4.78 13.84 -1.78
C LYS A 49 5.88 14.32 -2.71
N LEU A 50 5.57 15.31 -3.54
CA LEU A 50 6.56 16.01 -4.34
C LEU A 50 7.33 16.99 -3.44
N GLU A 51 8.66 16.90 -3.46
CA GLU A 51 9.54 17.87 -2.82
C GLU A 51 9.71 19.09 -3.74
N GLU A 52 9.84 20.29 -3.17
CA GLU A 52 9.78 21.58 -3.88
C GLU A 52 10.79 21.72 -5.03
N GLU A 53 11.94 21.04 -4.94
CA GLU A 53 13.04 21.14 -5.90
C GLU A 53 13.04 20.04 -6.98
N LYS A 54 12.07 19.11 -6.95
CA LYS A 54 12.03 17.99 -7.90
C LYS A 54 11.06 18.28 -9.04
N HIS A 55 11.47 17.98 -10.27
CA HIS A 55 10.54 17.97 -11.40
C HIS A 55 9.61 16.75 -11.29
N PRO A 56 8.28 16.88 -11.49
CA PRO A 56 7.33 15.77 -11.34
C PRO A 56 7.72 14.52 -12.13
N SER A 57 8.22 14.68 -13.35
CA SER A 57 8.65 13.57 -14.22
C SER A 57 9.83 12.76 -13.70
N THR A 58 10.54 13.22 -12.66
CA THR A 58 11.62 12.47 -12.02
C THR A 58 11.13 11.56 -10.89
N ILE A 59 9.86 11.69 -10.48
CA ILE A 59 9.27 10.82 -9.46
C ILE A 59 8.96 9.45 -10.06
N SER A 60 9.34 8.41 -9.32
CA SER A 60 9.02 7.03 -9.66
C SER A 60 7.91 6.50 -8.75
N LEU A 61 6.69 6.46 -9.29
CA LEU A 61 5.51 5.96 -8.58
C LEU A 61 5.34 4.46 -8.81
N TYR A 62 5.81 3.64 -7.87
CA TYR A 62 5.64 2.18 -7.90
C TYR A 62 5.28 1.57 -6.54
N LYS A 63 5.11 2.40 -5.50
CA LYS A 63 4.84 1.94 -4.14
C LYS A 63 3.38 2.16 -3.76
N ALA A 64 2.70 1.07 -3.41
CA ALA A 64 1.38 1.08 -2.76
C ALA A 64 1.52 0.65 -1.30
N ALA A 65 0.47 0.82 -0.48
CA ALA A 65 0.48 0.27 0.87
C ALA A 65 -0.80 -0.52 1.17
N PHE A 66 -0.84 -1.18 2.33
CA PHE A 66 -1.98 -1.88 2.97
C PHE A 66 -2.08 -3.39 2.73
N ILE A 67 -1.73 -4.14 3.78
CA ILE A 67 -1.84 -5.60 3.85
C ILE A 67 -2.52 -5.98 5.16
N ARG A 68 -3.49 -6.87 5.10
CA ARG A 68 -3.98 -7.61 6.25
C ARG A 68 -3.27 -8.96 6.28
N VAL A 69 -2.68 -9.29 7.42
CA VAL A 69 -2.00 -10.57 7.60
C VAL A 69 -2.86 -11.48 8.47
N PHE A 70 -3.09 -12.68 7.98
CA PHE A 70 -3.86 -13.74 8.62
C PHE A 70 -2.92 -14.82 9.16
N GLY A 71 -3.43 -15.63 10.09
CA GLY A 71 -2.68 -16.71 10.73
C GLY A 71 -1.79 -16.26 11.89
N ILE A 72 -1.76 -14.97 12.21
CA ILE A 72 -1.11 -14.48 13.44
C ILE A 72 -2.10 -14.69 14.59
N HIS A 73 -1.92 -15.76 15.37
CA HIS A 73 -2.68 -15.99 16.60
C HIS A 73 -2.58 -14.75 17.51
N TYR A 74 -3.61 -14.46 18.30
CA TYR A 74 -3.70 -13.23 19.13
C TYR A 74 -2.48 -12.99 20.03
N LEU A 75 -1.74 -14.04 20.38
CA LEU A 75 -0.51 -14.01 21.19
C LEU A 75 0.71 -13.40 20.47
N CYS A 76 0.72 -13.34 19.14
CA CYS A 76 1.87 -12.91 18.32
C CYS A 76 1.77 -11.43 17.88
N LEU A 77 0.86 -10.65 18.45
CA LEU A 77 0.52 -9.29 18.01
C LEU A 77 1.34 -8.18 18.67
N SER A 78 2.55 -8.50 19.14
CA SER A 78 3.45 -7.45 19.63
C SER A 78 3.84 -6.51 18.50
N LYS A 79 4.03 -5.23 18.84
CA LYS A 79 4.57 -4.21 17.91
C LYS A 79 5.87 -4.69 17.24
N ARG A 80 6.70 -5.45 17.96
CA ARG A 80 7.96 -6.01 17.47
C ARG A 80 7.76 -7.01 16.33
N VAL A 81 6.85 -7.99 16.51
CA VAL A 81 6.55 -8.98 15.46
C VAL A 81 6.01 -8.30 14.20
N ARG A 82 5.15 -7.30 14.37
CA ARG A 82 4.62 -6.49 13.27
C ARG A 82 5.70 -5.76 12.47
N ILE A 83 6.68 -5.18 13.16
CA ILE A 83 7.84 -4.55 12.52
C ILE A 83 8.63 -5.59 11.74
N ILE A 84 8.95 -6.74 12.35
CA ILE A 84 9.70 -7.81 11.69
C ILE A 84 9.00 -8.28 10.41
N ILE A 85 7.69 -8.57 10.48
CA ILE A 85 6.93 -9.00 9.30
C ILE A 85 6.89 -7.89 8.25
N GLY A 86 6.65 -6.64 8.66
CA GLY A 86 6.56 -5.51 7.74
C GLY A 86 7.87 -5.21 7.01
N GLU A 87 8.98 -5.21 7.74
CA GLU A 87 10.34 -5.03 7.18
C GLU A 87 10.79 -6.24 6.33
N SER A 88 10.24 -7.43 6.57
CA SER A 88 10.51 -8.60 5.73
C SER A 88 9.83 -8.53 4.35
N ILE A 89 8.75 -7.75 4.23
CA ILE A 89 8.03 -7.58 2.96
C ILE A 89 8.67 -6.45 2.15
N ASP A 90 8.86 -5.28 2.76
CA ASP A 90 9.58 -4.11 2.21
C ASP A 90 9.72 -3.09 3.37
N LYS A 91 8.92 -2.01 3.41
CA LYS A 91 9.05 -0.98 4.46
C LYS A 91 7.81 -0.88 5.35
N TYR A 92 7.96 -1.08 6.66
CA TYR A 92 6.86 -0.95 7.60
C TYR A 92 6.50 0.54 7.83
N LEU A 93 5.23 0.87 7.59
CA LEU A 93 4.69 2.22 7.74
C LEU A 93 3.92 2.28 9.06
N ASN A 94 4.67 2.40 10.17
CA ASN A 94 4.18 2.37 11.56
C ASN A 94 3.08 3.41 11.86
N LYS A 95 1.79 3.07 11.66
CA LYS A 95 0.70 4.05 11.84
C LYS A 95 -0.64 3.53 12.38
N ASN A 96 -0.87 2.22 12.48
CA ASN A 96 -2.17 1.69 12.92
C ASN A 96 -2.05 0.88 14.22
N ASN A 97 -2.80 1.27 15.26
CA ASN A 97 -2.93 0.50 16.52
C ASN A 97 -3.88 -0.69 16.40
N GLN A 98 -4.43 -0.98 15.21
CA GLN A 98 -5.28 -2.16 15.00
C GLN A 98 -4.41 -3.41 14.94
N HIS A 99 -4.68 -4.34 15.86
CA HIS A 99 -3.83 -5.49 16.13
C HIS A 99 -3.73 -6.51 14.97
N LEU A 100 -4.36 -6.33 13.81
CA LEU A 100 -4.31 -7.31 12.70
C LEU A 100 -4.01 -6.69 11.33
N LYS A 101 -3.69 -5.39 11.27
CA LYS A 101 -3.44 -4.69 10.01
C LYS A 101 -2.01 -4.16 9.95
N LEU A 102 -1.30 -4.54 8.89
CA LEU A 102 0.05 -4.07 8.61
C LEU A 102 0.01 -3.10 7.44
N ARG A 103 0.52 -1.89 7.69
CA ARG A 103 0.75 -0.97 6.59
C ARG A 103 2.21 -1.11 6.19
N VAL A 104 2.42 -1.64 5.00
CA VAL A 104 3.74 -1.88 4.42
C VAL A 104 3.74 -1.25 3.04
N SER A 105 4.84 -0.57 2.68
CA SER A 105 5.12 -0.19 1.29
C SER A 105 5.27 -1.45 0.45
N ILE A 106 4.70 -1.52 -0.75
CA ILE A 106 4.85 -2.67 -1.65
C ILE A 106 5.20 -2.12 -3.02
N ASP A 107 6.27 -2.62 -3.62
CA ASP A 107 6.59 -2.38 -5.02
C ASP A 107 5.61 -3.14 -5.93
N VAL A 108 4.68 -2.43 -6.57
CA VAL A 108 3.63 -3.03 -7.42
C VAL A 108 4.16 -3.61 -8.73
N ARG A 109 5.43 -3.36 -9.07
CA ARG A 109 6.10 -3.97 -10.24
C ARG A 109 6.48 -5.42 -9.99
N ARG A 110 6.52 -5.84 -8.71
CA ARG A 110 6.84 -7.19 -8.30
C ARG A 110 5.55 -7.98 -8.03
N PRO A 111 5.56 -9.31 -8.21
CA PRO A 111 4.50 -10.16 -7.72
C PRO A 111 4.22 -9.92 -6.25
N LEU A 112 2.94 -9.88 -5.89
CA LEU A 112 2.47 -9.80 -4.53
C LEU A 112 2.84 -11.07 -3.76
N TRP A 113 3.29 -10.87 -2.53
CA TRP A 113 3.54 -11.95 -1.58
C TRP A 113 2.21 -12.59 -1.15
N ARG A 114 2.09 -13.91 -1.31
CA ARG A 114 0.89 -14.63 -0.85
C ARG A 114 0.92 -14.93 0.65
N GLY A 115 2.11 -14.93 1.22
CA GLY A 115 2.35 -15.31 2.60
C GLY A 115 3.82 -15.56 2.88
N MET A 116 4.13 -15.96 4.11
CA MET A 116 5.47 -16.37 4.51
C MET A 116 5.42 -17.40 5.64
N LYS A 117 6.47 -18.23 5.75
CA LYS A 117 6.69 -19.03 6.95
C LYS A 117 7.27 -18.15 8.04
N PHE A 118 6.71 -18.22 9.24
CA PHE A 118 7.12 -17.44 10.38
C PHE A 118 7.34 -18.35 11.59
N SER A 119 8.42 -18.12 12.34
CA SER A 119 8.74 -18.85 13.57
C SER A 119 9.08 -17.88 14.67
N MET A 120 8.55 -18.11 15.87
CA MET A 120 8.85 -17.30 17.05
C MET A 120 9.63 -18.14 18.07
N GLY A 121 10.97 -18.05 18.04
CA GLY A 121 11.83 -18.87 18.89
C GLY A 121 11.77 -20.36 18.51
N LEU A 122 11.57 -21.23 19.52
CA LEU A 122 11.49 -22.69 19.36
C LEU A 122 10.10 -23.18 18.91
N SER A 123 9.15 -22.28 18.66
CA SER A 123 7.82 -22.66 18.17
C SER A 123 7.85 -23.19 16.74
N GLU A 124 6.86 -24.03 16.40
CA GLU A 124 6.68 -24.52 15.04
C GLU A 124 6.49 -23.37 14.05
N LYS A 125 6.96 -23.60 12.81
CA LYS A 125 6.79 -22.64 11.71
C LYS A 125 5.33 -22.57 11.33
N ILE A 126 4.71 -21.42 11.54
CA ILE A 126 3.35 -21.13 11.09
C ILE A 126 3.37 -20.49 9.70
N TRP A 127 2.37 -20.79 8.88
CA TRP A 127 2.17 -20.10 7.60
C TRP A 127 1.32 -18.84 7.82
N LEU A 128 1.90 -17.69 7.55
CA LEU A 128 1.18 -16.41 7.53
C LEU A 128 0.63 -16.18 6.13
N SER A 129 -0.67 -16.00 6.01
CA SER A 129 -1.31 -15.68 4.72
C SER A 129 -1.54 -14.18 4.59
N PHE A 130 -1.25 -13.62 3.43
CA PHE A 130 -1.41 -12.19 3.17
C PHE A 130 -2.66 -11.93 2.35
N GLN A 131 -3.44 -10.96 2.78
CA GLN A 131 -4.57 -10.41 2.02
C GLN A 131 -4.34 -8.93 1.82
N TYR A 132 -4.42 -8.48 0.58
CA TYR A 132 -4.24 -7.08 0.25
C TYR A 132 -5.57 -6.34 0.44
N GLU A 133 -5.56 -5.30 1.28
CA GLU A 133 -6.75 -4.45 1.44
C GLU A 133 -6.71 -3.34 0.39
N ARG A 134 -7.85 -3.12 -0.29
CA ARG A 134 -8.01 -2.01 -1.25
C ARG A 134 -7.03 -2.04 -2.42
N LEU A 135 -6.54 -3.22 -2.79
CA LEU A 135 -5.76 -3.43 -4.00
C LEU A 135 -6.68 -3.96 -5.11
N PRO A 136 -7.11 -3.13 -6.07
CA PRO A 136 -7.94 -3.59 -7.17
C PRO A 136 -7.11 -4.38 -8.20
N ASN A 137 -7.73 -5.39 -8.82
CA ASN A 137 -7.25 -6.13 -10.00
C ASN A 137 -5.76 -6.51 -9.99
N PHE A 138 -5.45 -7.66 -9.36
CA PHE A 138 -4.19 -8.35 -9.55
C PHE A 138 -4.44 -9.77 -10.10
N CYS A 139 -3.45 -10.30 -10.82
CA CYS A 139 -3.53 -11.62 -11.39
C CYS A 139 -3.28 -12.68 -10.31
N HIS A 140 -4.25 -13.57 -10.09
CA HIS A 140 -4.10 -14.65 -9.10
C HIS A 140 -3.09 -15.73 -9.54
N LEU A 141 -2.74 -15.79 -10.84
CA LEU A 141 -1.73 -16.71 -11.35
C LEU A 141 -0.31 -16.20 -11.08
N CYS A 142 0.06 -15.02 -11.62
CA CYS A 142 1.42 -14.50 -11.52
C CYS A 142 1.64 -13.52 -10.34
N GLY A 143 0.57 -13.12 -9.65
CA GLY A 143 0.61 -12.21 -8.50
C GLY A 143 0.84 -10.74 -8.84
N ARG A 144 0.90 -10.34 -10.11
CA ARG A 144 1.16 -8.93 -10.51
C ARG A 144 -0.13 -8.12 -10.62
N THR A 145 -0.04 -6.82 -10.33
CA THR A 145 -1.17 -5.89 -10.49
C THR A 145 -1.34 -5.45 -11.94
N GLY A 146 -2.56 -5.05 -12.31
CA GLY A 146 -2.82 -4.38 -13.59
C GLY A 146 -3.36 -5.29 -14.70
N HIS A 147 -3.51 -6.59 -14.44
CA HIS A 147 -4.17 -7.53 -15.35
C HIS A 147 -4.84 -8.67 -14.58
N THR A 148 -5.72 -9.39 -15.26
CA THR A 148 -6.45 -10.57 -14.77
C THR A 148 -5.80 -11.86 -15.28
N ILE A 149 -6.23 -13.02 -14.77
CA ILE A 149 -5.72 -14.33 -15.22
C ILE A 149 -5.91 -14.53 -16.73
N LYS A 150 -6.97 -13.97 -17.32
CA LYS A 150 -7.25 -14.09 -18.76
C LYS A 150 -6.28 -13.31 -19.65
N GLU A 151 -5.63 -12.31 -19.07
CA GLU A 151 -4.71 -11.39 -19.75
C GLU A 151 -3.24 -11.68 -19.38
N CYS A 152 -3.00 -12.76 -18.62
CA CYS A 152 -1.70 -13.12 -18.05
C CYS A 152 -0.85 -13.99 -18.98
#